data_AF-A0A3D0YTH1-F1
#
_entry.id   AF-A0A3D0YTH1-F1
#
_cell.length_a   1.000
_cell.length_b   1.000
_cell.length_c   1.000
_cell.angle_alpha   90.00
_cell.angle_beta   90.00
_cell.angle_gamma   90.00
#
_symmetry.space_group_name_H-M   'P 1'
#
loop_
_entity.id
_entity.type
_entity.pdbx_description
1 polymer ?
#
loop_
_entity_poly.entity_id
_entity_poly.type
_entity_poly.pdbx_seq_one_letter_code
_entity_poly.pdbx_strand_id
1 'polypeptide(L)' 'ELNITDPSHEYLFEPSPSEVLDVMLPRLVESQIYQALLESSASEHSARMLAMRTASDSAEEMIDSLTLSYNQARQAG' A
#
# COMPACT_ATOMS: atom_id res chain seq x y z
N GLU A 1 20.13 -2.48 -25.27
CA GLU A 1 21.34 -2.99 -24.59
C GLU A 1 22.02 -1.79 -23.95
N LEU A 2 22.18 -1.76 -22.62
CA LEU A 2 22.95 -0.70 -21.96
C LEU A 2 24.43 -0.99 -22.22
N ASN A 3 24.98 -0.32 -23.23
CA ASN A 3 26.40 -0.42 -23.56
C ASN A 3 27.18 0.40 -22.54
N ILE A 4 27.96 -0.28 -21.70
CA ILE A 4 28.66 0.24 -20.53
C ILE A 4 29.95 1.02 -20.93
N THR A 5 29.97 1.58 -22.14
CA THR A 5 31.16 2.15 -22.81
C THR A 5 30.96 3.62 -23.21
N ASP A 6 30.27 4.41 -22.39
CA ASP A 6 30.33 5.87 -22.47
C ASP A 6 31.45 6.37 -21.53
N PRO A 7 32.54 6.96 -22.04
CA PRO A 7 33.72 7.35 -21.26
C PRO A 7 33.48 8.50 -20.26
N SER A 8 32.25 9.04 -20.18
CA SER A 8 31.88 10.05 -19.19
C SER A 8 31.42 9.49 -17.83
N HIS A 9 31.27 8.17 -17.69
CA HIS A 9 30.71 7.52 -16.48
C HIS A 9 31.48 6.24 -16.07
N GLU A 10 32.81 6.25 -16.07
CA GLU A 10 33.58 5.18 -15.44
C GLU A 10 33.55 5.32 -13.91
N TYR A 11 32.89 4.39 -13.24
CA TYR A 11 32.93 4.27 -11.78
C TYR A 11 34.20 3.52 -11.36
N LEU A 12 34.96 4.12 -10.45
CA LEU A 12 36.07 3.44 -9.79
C LEU A 12 35.49 2.56 -8.67
N PHE A 13 35.70 1.25 -8.77
CA PHE A 13 35.26 0.27 -7.78
C PHE A 13 36.44 -0.18 -6.94
N GLU A 14 36.26 -0.20 -5.62
CA GLU A 14 37.19 -0.81 -4.67
C GLU A 14 36.37 -1.69 -3.71
N PRO A 15 36.67 -2.99 -3.53
CA PRO A 15 37.85 -3.76 -3.98
C PRO A 15 37.78 -4.29 -5.43
N SER A 16 36.64 -4.80 -5.90
CA SER A 16 36.38 -5.10 -7.32
C SER A 16 34.88 -5.00 -7.59
N PRO A 17 34.45 -4.78 -8.86
CA PRO A 17 33.02 -4.67 -9.18
C PRO A 17 32.19 -5.88 -8.74
N SER A 18 32.76 -7.11 -8.83
CA SER A 18 32.08 -8.34 -8.39
C SER A 18 31.85 -8.34 -6.89
N GLU A 19 32.88 -8.03 -6.10
CA GLU A 19 32.79 -8.03 -4.65
C GLU A 19 31.82 -6.96 -4.12
N VAL A 20 31.79 -5.79 -4.78
CA VAL A 20 30.82 -4.74 -4.46
C VAL A 20 29.39 -5.24 -4.72
N LEU A 21 29.17 -5.90 -5.85
CA LEU A 21 27.86 -6.48 -6.20
C LEU A 21 27.44 -7.60 -5.26
N ASP A 22 28.36 -8.46 -4.85
CA ASP A 22 28.10 -9.57 -3.92
C ASP A 22 27.57 -9.07 -2.57
N VAL A 23 27.96 -7.88 -2.15
CA VAL A 23 27.45 -7.22 -0.93
C VAL A 23 26.20 -6.40 -1.19
N MET A 24 26.13 -5.68 -2.31
CA MET A 24 25.01 -4.79 -2.61
C MET A 24 23.74 -5.52 -2.99
N LEU A 25 23.82 -6.60 -3.76
CA LEU A 25 22.64 -7.32 -4.25
C LEU A 25 21.79 -7.89 -3.10
N PRO A 26 22.34 -8.57 -2.07
CA PRO A 26 21.56 -9.01 -0.92
C PRO A 26 20.88 -7.85 -0.20
N ARG A 27 21.61 -6.76 0.05
CA ARG A 27 21.08 -5.58 0.76
C ARG A 27 19.98 -4.86 -0.03
N LEU A 28 20.09 -4.84 -1.36
CA LEU A 28 19.05 -4.32 -2.24
C LEU A 28 17.78 -5.17 -2.15
N VAL A 29 17.91 -6.50 -2.14
CA VAL A 29 16.76 -7.41 -1.98
C VAL A 29 16.12 -7.25 -0.61
N GLU A 30 16.92 -7.19 0.46
CA GLU A 30 16.42 -6.91 1.82
C GLU A 30 15.65 -5.59 1.89
N SER A 31 16.19 -4.52 1.30
CA SER A 31 15.53 -3.21 1.25
C SER A 31 14.21 -3.25 0.47
N GLN A 32 14.16 -3.96 -0.66
CA GLN A 32 12.94 -4.11 -1.45
C GLN A 32 11.86 -4.90 -0.70
N ILE A 33 12.24 -5.98 -0.02
CA ILE A 33 11.30 -6.77 0.80
C ILE A 33 10.78 -5.92 1.96
N TYR A 34 11.66 -5.16 2.63
CA TYR A 34 11.25 -4.28 3.72
C TYR A 34 10.28 -3.20 3.24
N GLN A 35 10.56 -2.57 2.09
CA GLN A 35 9.66 -1.60 1.48
C GLN A 35 8.30 -2.22 1.13
N ALA A 36 8.29 -3.41 0.53
CA ALA A 36 7.05 -4.10 0.18
C ALA A 36 6.19 -4.42 1.42
N LEU A 37 6.80 -4.76 2.55
CA LEU A 37 6.09 -4.97 3.82
C LEU A 37 5.46 -3.67 4.34
N LEU A 38 6.19 -2.55 4.29
CA LEU A 38 5.66 -1.25 4.69
C LEU A 38 4.49 -0.82 3.79
N GLU A 39 4.64 -0.97 2.48
CA GLU A 39 3.59 -0.67 1.50
C GLU A 39 2.36 -1.56 1.71
N SER A 40 2.55 -2.84 2.01
CA SER A 40 1.48 -3.78 2.32
C SER A 40 0.70 -3.36 3.57
N SER A 41 1.39 -2.97 4.65
CA SER A 41 0.75 -2.49 5.87
C SER A 41 -0.01 -1.18 5.66
N ALA A 42 0.57 -0.22 4.94
CA ALA A 42 -0.10 1.03 4.60
C ALA A 42 -1.35 0.79 3.71
N SER A 43 -1.25 -0.15 2.76
CA SER A 43 -2.35 -0.55 1.89
C SER A 43 -3.46 -1.22 2.68
N GLU A 44 -3.12 -2.09 3.64
CA GLU A 44 -4.07 -2.75 4.54
C GLU A 44 -4.83 -1.72 5.39
N HIS A 45 -4.13 -0.74 5.97
CA HIS A 45 -4.77 0.32 6.73
C HIS A 45 -5.72 1.15 5.86
N SER A 46 -5.30 1.49 4.64
CA SER A 46 -6.11 2.25 3.69
C SER A 46 -7.36 1.48 3.26
N ALA A 47 -7.21 0.19 2.94
CA ALA A 47 -8.32 -0.69 2.60
C ALA A 47 -9.29 -0.86 3.77
N ARG A 48 -8.78 -0.99 5.00
CA ARG A 48 -9.60 -1.05 6.21
C ARG A 48 -10.39 0.24 6.42
N MET A 49 -9.76 1.41 6.28
CA MET A 49 -10.45 2.69 6.40
C MET A 49 -11.59 2.82 5.39
N LEU A 50 -11.34 2.45 4.13
CA LEU A 50 -12.37 2.48 3.09
C LEU A 50 -13.52 1.52 3.42
N ALA A 51 -13.21 0.28 3.80
CA ALA A 51 -14.22 -0.71 4.17
C ALA A 51 -15.09 -0.25 5.36
N MET A 52 -14.47 0.33 6.38
CA MET A 52 -15.19 0.86 7.55
C MET A 52 -16.04 2.09 7.20
N ARG A 53 -15.57 2.94 6.29
CA ARG A 53 -16.36 4.07 5.78
C ARG A 53 -17.61 3.57 5.07
N THR A 54 -17.46 2.64 4.12
CA THR A 54 -18.60 2.01 3.44
C THR A 54 -19.56 1.34 4.42
N ALA A 55 -19.04 0.65 5.43
CA ALA A 55 -19.89 0.04 6.46
C ALA A 55 -20.67 1.09 7.28
N SER A 56 -20.07 2.24 7.57
CA SER A 56 -20.72 3.35 8.27
C SER A 56 -21.82 3.98 7.42
N ASP A 57 -21.52 4.24 6.14
CA ASP A 57 -22.49 4.79 5.17
C ASP A 57 -23.71 3.84 5.04
N SER A 58 -23.48 2.52 4.93
CA SER A 58 -24.56 1.52 4.88
C SER A 58 -25.37 1.43 6.18
N ALA A 59 -24.73 1.63 7.34
CA ALA A 59 -25.44 1.64 8.61
C ALA A 59 -26.34 2.89 8.74
N GLU A 60 -25.89 4.04 8.25
CA GLU A 60 -26.68 5.27 8.20
C GLU A 60 -27.93 5.11 7.32
N GLU A 61 -27.77 4.55 6.11
CA GLU A 61 -28.91 4.22 5.23
C GLU A 61 -29.91 3.27 5.91
N MET A 62 -29.42 2.28 6.66
CA MET A 62 -30.28 1.35 7.39
C MET A 62 -31.06 2.07 8.50
N ILE A 63 -30.40 2.95 9.26
CA ILE A 63 -31.05 3.75 10.32
C ILE A 63 -32.15 4.63 9.74
N ASP A 64 -31.89 5.30 8.62
CA ASP A 64 -32.87 6.14 7.94
C ASP A 64 -34.10 5.34 7.49
N SER A 65 -33.87 4.16 6.90
CA SER A 65 -34.94 3.26 6.46
C SER A 65 -35.82 2.80 7.63
N LEU A 66 -35.20 2.39 8.74
CA LEU A 66 -35.91 1.93 9.94
C LEU A 66 -36.65 3.08 10.63
N THR A 67 -36.07 4.28 10.63
CA THR A 67 -36.70 5.48 11.18
C THR A 67 -37.96 5.84 10.38
N LEU A 68 -37.90 5.76 9.05
CA LEU A 68 -39.06 5.97 8.19
C LEU A 68 -40.15 4.93 8.48
N SER A 69 -39.81 3.64 8.54
CA SER A 69 -40.75 2.57 8.87
C SER A 69 -41.38 2.75 10.26
N TYR A 70 -40.60 3.14 11.27
CA TYR A 70 -41.09 3.42 12.61
C TYR A 70 -42.12 4.57 12.60
N ASN A 71 -41.82 5.67 11.90
CA ASN A 71 -42.72 6.81 11.81
C ASN A 71 -44.03 6.46 11.08
N GLN A 72 -43.97 5.63 10.04
CA GLN A 72 -45.16 5.13 9.35
C GLN A 72 -46.03 4.27 10.27
N ALA A 73 -45.42 3.32 10.99
CA ALA A 73 -46.14 2.48 11.96
C ALA A 73 -46.78 3.32 13.08
N ARG A 74 -46.08 4.36 13.56
CA ARG A 74 -46.61 5.31 14.55
C ARG A 74 -47.82 6.10 14.04
N GLN A 75 -47.87 6.45 12.76
CA GLN A 75 -48.98 7.19 12.16
C GLN A 75 -50.18 6.31 11.83
N ALA A 76 -49.96 5.01 11.63
CA ALA A 76 -51.00 4.04 11.31
C ALA A 76 -51.78 3.55 12.56
N GLY A 77 -51.22 3.71 13.75
CA GLY A 77 -51.89 3.45 15.03
C GLY A 77 -52.63 4.68 15.56
#